data_AF-A0A2Z3KIV7-F1
#
_entry.id   AF-A0A2Z3KIV7-F1
#
_cell.length_a   1.000
_cell.length_b   1.000
_cell.length_c   1.000
_cell.angle_alpha   90.00
_cell.angle_beta   90.00
_cell.angle_gamma   90.00
#
_symmetry.space_group_name_H-M   'P 1'
#
loop_
_entity.id
_entity.type
_entity.pdbx_description
1 polymer ?
#
loop_
_entity_poly.entity_id
_entity_poly.type
_entity_poly.pdbx_seq_one_letter_code
_entity_poly.pdbx_strand_id
1 'polypeptide(L)'
;MENGKTPKAKKPVYKRIWFWIVVVIVVAVIGSALGGGGKDKEKNSSDSKSTATSKSSSQAKTSSSSSEKPKSGWTQEIYDSIASAQTNFNDDGTMAYSGGTPYAEIEAKVGKPDTTSESSVGNQTTVLANWTSISWVKGETQSISIQYDKATGQITSKSKFNS
;
A
#
# COMPACT_ATOMS: atom_id res chain seq x y z
N MET A 1 7.05 -20.79 44.21
CA MET A 1 6.13 -20.34 43.15
C MET A 1 6.99 -19.68 42.09
N GLU A 2 7.27 -20.35 40.98
CA GLU A 2 7.99 -19.75 39.84
C GLU A 2 7.12 -19.84 38.59
N ASN A 3 6.86 -18.68 37.96
CA ASN A 3 6.03 -18.54 36.78
C ASN A 3 6.91 -18.64 35.52
N GLY A 4 6.84 -19.79 34.83
CA GLY A 4 7.48 -19.99 33.53
C GLY A 4 6.80 -19.17 32.43
N LYS A 5 7.51 -18.18 31.89
CA LYS A 5 7.19 -17.55 30.59
C LYS A 5 8.12 -18.10 29.52
N THR A 6 7.60 -18.96 28.66
CA THR A 6 8.30 -19.39 27.44
C THR A 6 8.29 -18.27 26.39
N PRO A 7 9.41 -17.99 25.71
CA PRO A 7 9.46 -16.98 24.66
C PRO A 7 8.72 -17.49 23.42
N LYS A 8 7.74 -16.71 22.95
CA LYS A 8 7.00 -16.99 21.71
C LYS A 8 7.97 -16.96 20.53
N ALA A 9 8.10 -18.09 19.82
CA ALA A 9 8.95 -18.22 18.64
C ALA A 9 8.56 -17.17 17.57
N LYS A 10 9.53 -16.36 17.14
CA LYS A 10 9.33 -15.36 16.08
C LYS A 10 8.97 -16.09 14.78
N LYS A 11 7.91 -15.63 14.12
CA LYS A 11 7.47 -16.19 12.83
C LYS A 11 8.62 -16.09 11.82
N PRO A 12 8.97 -17.18 11.12
CA PRO A 12 10.06 -17.17 10.17
C PRO A 12 9.82 -16.17 9.04
N VAL A 13 10.84 -15.38 8.73
CA VAL A 13 10.80 -14.32 7.70
C VAL A 13 10.50 -14.86 6.30
N TYR A 14 10.85 -16.10 5.99
CA TYR A 14 10.56 -16.75 4.71
C TYR A 14 9.06 -16.98 4.43
N LYS A 15 8.17 -16.78 5.41
CA LYS A 15 6.71 -16.85 5.20
C LYS A 15 6.11 -15.54 4.68
N ARG A 16 6.89 -14.45 4.64
CA ARG A 16 6.41 -13.17 4.13
C ARG A 16 6.71 -13.11 2.63
N ILE A 17 5.68 -12.87 1.81
CA ILE A 17 5.80 -12.74 0.34
C ILE A 17 6.90 -11.74 -0.05
N TRP A 18 7.09 -10.67 0.74
CA TRP A 18 8.12 -9.68 0.51
C TRP A 18 9.57 -10.25 0.58
N PHE A 19 9.82 -11.27 1.39
CA PHE A 19 11.14 -11.91 1.46
C PHE A 19 11.50 -12.62 0.14
N TRP A 20 10.51 -13.22 -0.54
CA TRP A 20 10.75 -13.86 -1.84
C TRP A 20 11.02 -12.87 -2.96
N ILE A 21 10.43 -11.67 -2.93
CA ILE A 21 10.71 -10.63 -3.93
C ILE A 21 12.19 -10.22 -3.89
N VAL A 22 12.77 -10.05 -2.69
CA VAL A 22 14.19 -9.71 -2.53
C VAL A 22 15.10 -10.83 -3.03
N VAL A 23 14.77 -12.09 -2.75
CA VAL A 23 15.55 -13.25 -3.21
C VAL A 23 15.58 -13.34 -4.74
N VAL A 24 14.45 -13.12 -5.42
CA VAL A 24 14.39 -13.16 -6.89
C VAL A 24 15.26 -12.07 -7.52
N ILE A 25 15.27 -10.86 -6.95
CA ILE A 25 16.11 -9.75 -7.44
C ILE A 25 17.59 -10.10 -7.31
N VAL A 26 18.02 -10.67 -6.18
CA VAL A 26 19.42 -11.07 -5.97
C VAL A 26 19.83 -12.16 -6.97
N VAL A 27 18.98 -13.16 -7.21
CA VAL A 27 19.24 -14.22 -8.19
C VAL A 27 19.31 -13.66 -9.62
N ALA A 28 18.47 -12.68 -9.98
CA ALA A 28 18.48 -12.05 -11.31
C ALA A 28 19.78 -11.26 -11.56
N VAL A 29 20.29 -10.55 -10.55
CA VAL A 29 21.54 -9.79 -10.66
C VAL A 29 22.75 -10.72 -10.81
N ILE A 30 22.78 -11.85 -10.08
CA ILE A 30 23.87 -12.82 -10.16
C ILE A 30 23.77 -13.68 -11.43
N GLY A 31 22.56 -14.01 -11.89
CA GLY A 31 22.31 -14.83 -13.08
C GLY A 31 22.63 -14.13 -14.41
N SER A 32 22.77 -12.80 -14.40
CA SER A 32 23.09 -12.01 -15.60
C SER A 32 24.57 -12.06 -16.00
N ALA A 33 25.45 -12.59 -15.14
CA ALA A 33 26.90 -12.59 -15.40
C ALA A 33 27.42 -13.83 -16.17
N LEU A 34 26.58 -14.82 -16.47
CA LEU A 34 27.03 -16.12 -17.04
C LEU A 34 26.35 -16.54 -18.36
N GLY A 35 25.46 -15.72 -18.95
CA GLY A 35 24.74 -16.07 -20.19
C GLY A 35 25.15 -15.23 -21.40
N GLY A 36 26.30 -15.51 -22.00
CA GLY A 36 26.81 -14.82 -23.19
C GLY A 36 26.42 -15.43 -24.54
N GLY A 37 26.40 -14.59 -25.58
CA GLY A 37 26.51 -14.92 -27.01
C GLY A 37 25.17 -14.87 -27.78
N GLY A 38 24.99 -14.20 -28.92
CA GLY A 38 25.87 -13.43 -29.79
C GLY A 38 25.29 -13.40 -31.23
N LYS A 39 25.31 -12.20 -31.85
CA LYS A 39 25.36 -11.89 -33.30
C LYS A 39 24.13 -12.06 -34.22
N ASP A 40 23.64 -10.89 -34.63
CA ASP A 40 23.63 -10.34 -36.00
C ASP A 40 22.68 -10.86 -37.10
N LYS A 41 21.85 -9.90 -37.55
CA LYS A 41 21.64 -9.38 -38.92
C LYS A 41 20.30 -9.60 -39.63
N GLU A 42 19.70 -8.43 -39.89
CA GLU A 42 19.06 -7.93 -41.14
C GLU A 42 17.65 -8.48 -41.49
N LYS A 43 16.61 -7.64 -41.31
CA LYS A 43 15.97 -6.78 -42.34
C LYS A 43 15.48 -7.55 -43.57
N ASN A 44 14.16 -7.73 -43.70
CA ASN A 44 13.32 -6.88 -44.54
C ASN A 44 11.83 -7.31 -44.46
N SER A 45 10.96 -6.31 -44.49
CA SER A 45 9.50 -6.34 -44.46
C SER A 45 8.86 -7.19 -45.58
N SER A 46 7.69 -7.77 -45.29
CA SER A 46 6.43 -7.44 -45.98
C SER A 46 5.25 -8.22 -45.38
N ASP A 47 4.43 -7.46 -44.64
CA ASP A 47 2.98 -7.33 -44.73
C ASP A 47 2.00 -8.53 -44.74
N SER A 48 0.87 -8.29 -44.05
CA SER A 48 -0.47 -8.87 -44.23
C SER A 48 -0.89 -10.13 -43.44
N LYS A 49 -1.31 -9.88 -42.20
CA LYS A 49 -2.68 -10.08 -41.66
C LYS A 49 -3.37 -11.45 -41.84
N SER A 50 -3.67 -12.11 -40.72
CA SER A 50 -5.06 -12.47 -40.34
C SER A 50 -5.20 -13.05 -38.91
N THR A 51 -6.42 -12.90 -38.44
CA THR A 51 -6.96 -12.88 -37.08
C THR A 51 -7.05 -14.24 -36.37
N ALA A 52 -7.03 -14.15 -35.04
CA ALA A 52 -7.27 -15.15 -34.00
C ALA A 52 -8.51 -16.04 -34.14
N THR A 53 -8.46 -17.27 -33.58
CA THR A 53 -9.39 -17.72 -32.51
C THR A 53 -9.00 -19.09 -31.88
N SER A 54 -9.03 -19.10 -30.54
CA SER A 54 -9.66 -20.13 -29.66
C SER A 54 -8.99 -21.46 -29.27
N LYS A 55 -9.04 -21.66 -27.93
CA LYS A 55 -9.36 -22.88 -27.12
C LYS A 55 -8.16 -23.70 -26.62
N SER A 56 -7.72 -23.58 -25.36
CA SER A 56 -8.34 -23.87 -24.03
C SER A 56 -8.21 -25.32 -23.57
N SER A 57 -7.47 -25.54 -22.48
CA SER A 57 -7.91 -26.29 -21.28
C SER A 57 -6.80 -26.17 -20.21
N SER A 58 -7.07 -25.51 -19.09
CA SER A 58 -7.58 -26.08 -17.80
C SER A 58 -6.41 -26.67 -16.98
N GLN A 59 -6.21 -26.45 -15.68
CA GLN A 59 -6.99 -25.84 -14.61
C GLN A 59 -6.12 -25.96 -13.34
N ALA A 60 -5.85 -24.85 -12.67
CA ALA A 60 -5.77 -24.80 -11.21
C ALA A 60 -5.97 -23.34 -10.78
N LYS A 61 -7.24 -23.02 -10.56
CA LYS A 61 -7.67 -21.86 -9.79
C LYS A 61 -7.10 -21.99 -8.38
N THR A 62 -6.43 -20.94 -7.94
CA THR A 62 -6.41 -20.51 -6.54
C THR A 62 -6.51 -18.99 -6.63
N SER A 63 -7.66 -18.40 -6.95
CA SER A 63 -8.75 -18.15 -5.98
C SER A 63 -8.23 -18.06 -4.55
N SER A 64 -7.45 -17.01 -4.29
CA SER A 64 -7.71 -16.15 -3.15
C SER A 64 -8.30 -14.85 -3.72
N SER A 65 -9.56 -14.76 -4.13
CA SER A 65 -10.72 -14.80 -3.23
C SER A 65 -10.33 -14.66 -1.76
N SER A 66 -9.71 -13.53 -1.42
CA SER A 66 -10.16 -12.85 -0.20
C SER A 66 -11.47 -12.16 -0.58
N SER A 67 -12.52 -12.96 -0.70
CA SER A 67 -13.88 -12.48 -0.78
C SER A 67 -14.14 -11.60 0.44
N GLU A 68 -14.66 -10.41 0.13
CA GLU A 68 -15.70 -9.74 0.89
C GLU A 68 -15.39 -9.48 2.35
N LYS A 69 -14.84 -8.30 2.58
CA LYS A 69 -15.40 -7.47 3.64
C LYS A 69 -15.35 -6.02 3.19
N PRO A 70 -16.48 -5.32 3.01
CA PRO A 70 -16.44 -3.87 3.04
C PRO A 70 -16.04 -3.51 4.48
N LYS A 71 -14.73 -3.36 4.71
CA LYS A 71 -14.19 -3.18 6.08
C LYS A 71 -14.30 -1.75 6.55
N SER A 72 -14.36 -0.80 5.63
CA SER A 72 -14.28 0.60 5.97
C SER A 72 -15.65 1.27 5.91
N GLY A 73 -16.04 1.96 6.97
CA GLY A 73 -17.24 2.79 7.03
C GLY A 73 -17.13 4.11 6.25
N TRP A 74 -16.30 4.17 5.20
CA TRP A 74 -16.09 5.39 4.43
C TRP A 74 -17.35 5.79 3.68
N THR A 75 -17.74 7.05 3.88
CA THR A 75 -18.72 7.75 3.04
C THR A 75 -18.05 9.00 2.47
N GLN A 76 -18.63 9.54 1.40
CA GLN A 76 -18.15 10.79 0.81
C GLN A 76 -18.19 11.93 1.84
N GLU A 77 -19.25 12.01 2.64
CA GLU A 77 -19.41 13.00 3.70
C GLU A 77 -18.28 12.94 4.73
N ILE A 78 -17.90 11.73 5.18
CA ILE A 78 -16.79 11.58 6.13
C ILE A 78 -15.51 12.11 5.51
N TYR A 79 -15.20 11.71 4.26
CA TYR A 79 -13.98 12.17 3.58
C TYR A 79 -13.97 13.69 3.37
N ASP A 80 -15.08 14.27 2.94
CA ASP A 80 -15.19 15.71 2.67
C ASP A 80 -15.10 16.52 3.96
N SER A 81 -15.58 16.00 5.09
CA SER A 81 -15.49 16.65 6.41
C SER A 81 -14.08 16.74 7.01
N ILE A 82 -13.11 15.98 6.49
CA ILE A 82 -11.74 15.97 7.01
C ILE A 82 -11.04 17.30 6.73
N ALA A 83 -10.65 18.01 7.78
CA ALA A 83 -9.78 19.17 7.71
C ALA A 83 -8.31 18.76 7.78
N SER A 84 -7.49 19.29 6.85
CA SER A 84 -6.04 19.20 6.94
C SER A 84 -5.51 20.28 7.87
N ALA A 85 -4.56 19.94 8.71
CA ALA A 85 -3.91 20.85 9.63
C ALA A 85 -3.07 21.89 8.89
N GLN A 86 -3.02 23.08 9.45
CA GLN A 86 -2.11 24.14 9.03
C GLN A 86 -0.74 23.92 9.68
N THR A 87 0.32 24.19 8.93
CA THR A 87 1.69 24.21 9.44
C THR A 87 1.96 25.57 10.09
N ASN A 88 2.41 25.55 11.34
CA ASN A 88 2.91 26.71 12.06
C ASN A 88 4.40 26.54 12.31
N PHE A 89 5.14 27.63 12.27
CA PHE A 89 6.57 27.65 12.61
C PHE A 89 6.72 28.37 13.95
N ASN A 90 7.36 27.71 14.90
CA ASN A 90 7.64 28.26 16.21
C ASN A 90 8.92 29.11 16.16
N ASP A 91 9.11 29.99 17.15
CA ASP A 91 10.29 30.86 17.26
C ASP A 91 11.62 30.08 17.38
N ASP A 92 11.56 28.82 17.85
CA ASP A 92 12.71 27.91 17.93
C ASP A 92 13.04 27.21 16.60
N GLY A 93 12.34 27.55 15.52
CA GLY A 93 12.52 26.96 14.19
C GLY A 93 11.87 25.58 14.01
N THR A 94 11.16 25.06 15.01
CA THR A 94 10.37 23.84 14.88
C THR A 94 9.05 24.13 14.16
N MET A 95 8.50 23.11 13.49
CA MET A 95 7.17 23.19 12.88
C MET A 95 6.16 22.38 13.69
N ALA A 96 4.92 22.87 13.75
CA ALA A 96 3.81 22.23 14.45
C ALA A 96 2.53 22.28 13.61
N TYR A 97 1.69 21.26 13.73
CA TYR A 97 0.41 21.18 13.02
C TYR A 97 -0.74 21.55 13.94
N SER A 98 -1.68 22.37 13.47
CA SER A 98 -2.89 22.74 14.21
C SER A 98 -4.13 22.88 13.32
N GLY A 99 -5.31 22.70 13.91
CA GLY A 99 -6.60 22.91 13.25
C GLY A 99 -7.04 21.79 12.30
N GLY A 100 -6.28 20.68 12.22
CA GLY A 100 -6.67 19.50 11.45
C GLY A 100 -7.60 18.57 12.22
N THR A 101 -8.37 17.77 11.50
CA THR A 101 -9.17 16.69 12.10
C THR A 101 -8.23 15.67 12.77
N PRO A 102 -8.49 15.27 14.02
CA PRO A 102 -7.74 14.21 14.67
C PRO A 102 -7.91 12.86 13.94
N TYR A 103 -6.82 12.18 13.66
CA TYR A 103 -6.83 10.87 13.00
C TYR A 103 -7.68 9.83 13.76
N ALA A 104 -7.65 9.88 15.10
CA ALA A 104 -8.43 8.98 15.95
C ALA A 104 -9.94 9.08 15.71
N GLU A 105 -10.46 10.26 15.33
CA GLU A 105 -11.88 10.42 14.99
C GLU A 105 -12.22 9.67 13.69
N ILE A 106 -11.30 9.68 12.72
CA ILE A 106 -11.46 8.96 11.47
C ILE A 106 -11.42 7.46 11.74
N GLU A 107 -10.42 6.96 12.46
CA GLU A 107 -10.33 5.53 12.81
C GLU A 107 -11.58 5.07 13.58
N ALA A 108 -12.15 5.90 14.47
CA ALA A 108 -13.37 5.59 15.19
C ALA A 108 -14.61 5.50 14.27
N LYS A 109 -14.70 6.36 13.25
CA LYS A 109 -15.84 6.40 12.31
C LYS A 109 -15.76 5.33 11.22
N VAL A 110 -14.58 5.13 10.63
CA VAL A 110 -14.42 4.27 9.44
C VAL A 110 -13.75 2.94 9.74
N GLY A 111 -13.21 2.77 10.95
CA GLY A 111 -12.44 1.60 11.35
C GLY A 111 -10.96 1.69 10.97
N LYS A 112 -10.22 0.63 11.32
CA LYS A 112 -8.77 0.55 11.12
C LYS A 112 -8.39 0.55 9.63
N PRO A 113 -7.26 1.18 9.27
CA PRO A 113 -6.71 1.07 7.92
C PRO A 113 -6.24 -0.36 7.63
N ASP A 114 -6.12 -0.69 6.35
CA ASP A 114 -5.54 -1.95 5.91
C ASP A 114 -4.02 -1.96 6.10
N THR A 115 -3.38 -0.80 5.88
CA THR A 115 -1.93 -0.64 6.06
C THR A 115 -1.58 0.72 6.65
N THR A 116 -0.45 0.78 7.36
CA THR A 116 0.16 2.02 7.83
C THR A 116 1.64 2.01 7.50
N SER A 117 2.20 3.16 7.13
CA SER A 117 3.64 3.37 6.95
C SER A 117 4.06 4.65 7.67
N GLU A 118 5.21 4.63 8.32
CA GLU A 118 5.75 5.81 9.00
C GLU A 118 6.95 6.37 8.23
N SER A 119 7.13 7.69 8.27
CA SER A 119 8.30 8.38 7.74
C SER A 119 8.70 9.50 8.68
N SER A 120 10.02 9.67 8.87
CA SER A 120 10.56 10.71 9.74
C SER A 120 11.57 11.58 9.01
N VAL A 121 11.45 12.89 9.18
CA VAL A 121 12.42 13.89 8.69
C VAL A 121 12.75 14.81 9.87
N GLY A 122 13.99 14.79 10.33
CA GLY A 122 14.38 15.47 11.58
C GLY A 122 13.57 14.95 12.77
N ASN A 123 12.94 15.87 13.50
CA ASN A 123 12.09 15.56 14.65
C ASN A 123 10.61 15.33 14.28
N GLN A 124 10.25 15.44 13.00
CA GLN A 124 8.88 15.19 12.55
C GLN A 124 8.71 13.73 12.16
N THR A 125 7.65 13.09 12.65
CA THR A 125 7.20 11.77 12.18
C THR A 125 5.79 11.88 11.64
N THR A 126 5.59 11.45 10.40
CA THR A 126 4.24 11.33 9.79
C THR A 126 3.90 9.86 9.59
N VAL A 127 2.61 9.57 9.65
CA VAL A 127 2.07 8.24 9.40
C VAL A 127 1.08 8.33 8.24
N LEU A 128 1.26 7.46 7.25
CA LEU A 128 0.35 7.26 6.14
C LEU A 128 -0.50 6.02 6.41
N ALA A 129 -1.80 6.21 6.58
CA ALA A 129 -2.79 5.14 6.75
C ALA A 129 -3.58 4.95 5.45
N ASN A 130 -3.67 3.71 4.95
CA ASN A 130 -4.35 3.39 3.70
C ASN A 130 -5.53 2.44 3.94
N TRP A 131 -6.67 2.82 3.38
CA TRP A 131 -7.84 1.96 3.20
C TRP A 131 -7.96 1.64 1.72
N THR A 132 -8.05 0.37 1.42
CA THR A 132 -8.18 -0.24 0.11
C THR A 132 -9.50 -0.99 0.06
N SER A 133 -10.05 -1.22 -1.13
CA SER A 133 -11.34 -1.92 -1.29
C SER A 133 -12.53 -1.17 -0.67
N ILE A 134 -12.52 0.16 -0.76
CA ILE A 134 -13.68 0.99 -0.42
C ILE A 134 -14.70 0.84 -1.56
N SER A 135 -15.98 0.74 -1.20
CA SER A 135 -17.08 0.60 -2.17
C SER A 135 -18.19 1.62 -1.87
N TRP A 136 -17.81 2.89 -1.69
CA TRP A 136 -18.76 3.97 -1.39
C TRP A 136 -19.58 4.38 -2.64
N VAL A 137 -19.09 4.04 -3.82
CA VAL A 137 -19.63 4.32 -5.15
C VAL A 137 -19.83 2.97 -5.79
N LYS A 138 -21.06 2.72 -6.23
CA LYS A 138 -21.47 1.41 -6.71
C LYS A 138 -20.71 1.05 -7.99
N GLY A 139 -20.08 -0.12 -7.99
CA GLY A 139 -19.40 -0.68 -9.16
C GLY A 139 -17.94 -0.23 -9.33
N GLU A 140 -17.43 0.63 -8.46
CA GLU A 140 -16.04 1.09 -8.47
C GLU A 140 -15.34 0.66 -7.17
N THR A 141 -14.04 0.39 -7.25
CA THR A 141 -13.21 0.18 -6.06
C THR A 141 -12.39 1.43 -5.78
N GLN A 142 -12.55 2.03 -4.61
CA GLN A 142 -11.77 3.19 -4.20
C GLN A 142 -10.73 2.82 -3.16
N SER A 143 -9.72 3.68 -3.06
CA SER A 143 -8.75 3.69 -1.97
C SER A 143 -8.63 5.10 -1.42
N ILE A 144 -8.44 5.21 -0.10
CA ILE A 144 -8.22 6.48 0.59
C ILE A 144 -6.92 6.37 1.39
N SER A 145 -6.11 7.42 1.31
CA SER A 145 -4.92 7.57 2.12
C SER A 145 -5.06 8.81 3.00
N ILE A 146 -4.80 8.64 4.30
CA ILE A 146 -4.74 9.73 5.27
C ILE A 146 -3.32 9.81 5.81
N GLN A 147 -2.71 10.97 5.69
CA GLN A 147 -1.46 11.29 6.37
C GLN A 147 -1.75 12.13 7.60
N TYR A 148 -1.17 11.75 8.72
CA TYR A 148 -1.25 12.52 9.96
C TYR A 148 0.12 12.65 10.60
N ASP A 149 0.29 13.73 11.35
CA ASP A 149 1.45 13.89 12.21
C ASP A 149 1.33 12.99 13.44
N LYS A 150 2.38 12.21 13.73
CA LYS A 150 2.39 11.26 14.85
C LYS A 150 2.40 11.93 16.21
N ALA A 151 3.00 13.11 16.33
CA ALA A 151 3.12 13.81 17.60
C ALA A 151 1.77 14.41 18.04
N THR A 152 1.09 15.09 17.13
CA THR A 152 -0.20 15.76 17.40
C THR A 152 -1.42 14.90 17.08
N GLY A 153 -1.26 13.85 16.26
CA GLY A 153 -2.37 13.06 15.74
C GLY A 153 -3.22 13.77 14.69
N GLN A 154 -2.84 14.98 14.25
CA GLN A 154 -3.63 15.75 13.33
C GLN A 154 -3.37 15.35 11.88
N ILE A 155 -4.45 15.24 11.11
CA ILE A 155 -4.38 14.95 9.69
C ILE A 155 -3.72 16.13 8.98
N THR A 156 -2.65 15.86 8.23
CA THR A 156 -1.91 16.87 7.45
C THR A 156 -2.23 16.78 5.96
N SER A 157 -2.66 15.61 5.49
CA SER A 157 -3.03 15.40 4.09
C SER A 157 -4.02 14.24 3.93
N LYS A 158 -4.84 14.31 2.89
CA LYS A 158 -5.77 13.25 2.47
C LYS A 158 -5.75 13.10 0.95
N SER A 159 -5.89 11.88 0.46
CA SER A 159 -6.07 11.61 -0.96
C SER A 159 -7.02 10.45 -1.19
N LYS A 160 -7.66 10.44 -2.38
CA LYS A 160 -8.51 9.35 -2.85
C LYS A 160 -8.07 8.91 -4.24
N PHE A 161 -8.19 7.61 -4.51
CA PHE A 161 -7.93 7.01 -5.80
C PHE A 161 -9.10 6.09 -6.18
N ASN A 162 -9.53 6.16 -7.43
CA ASN A 162 -10.57 5.30 -7.98
C ASN A 162 -9.93 4.37 -9.02
N SER A 163 -10.18 3.07 -8.88
CA SER A 163 -9.74 2.01 -9.79
C SER A 163 -10.90 1.48 -10.62
#